data_AF-A0A7S2M2Y2-F1
#
_entry.id   AF-A0A7S2M2Y2-F1
#
_cell.length_a   1.000
_cell.length_b   1.000
_cell.length_c   1.000
_cell.angle_alpha   90.00
_cell.angle_beta   90.00
_cell.angle_gamma   90.00
#
_symmetry.space_group_name_H-M   'P 1'
#
loop_
_entity.id
_entity.type
_entity.pdbx_description
1 polymer ?
#
loop_
_entity_poly.entity_id
_entity_poly.type
_entity_poly.pdbx_seq_one_letter_code
_entity_poly.pdbx_strand_id
1 'polypeptide(L)'
;VACGTASSVNSGPVEREVSRVPASPVSGRGAPRADPPASGAAGATGHRSVRSGRFHQLLSRPSVDLTELRDLLWSGAPEDDPQLRAEAWQILLGYLPPVRERQAQGLIKKRGEYEELKRRHYRFGEEAGAE
;
A
#
# COMPACT_ATOMS: atom_id res chain seq x y z
N VAL A 1 27.09 -35.12 -38.17
CA VAL A 1 28.46 -34.95 -37.63
C VAL A 1 28.37 -33.81 -36.62
N ALA A 2 28.12 -34.06 -35.33
CA ALA A 2 29.10 -34.50 -34.31
C ALA A 2 30.26 -33.49 -34.18
N CYS A 3 30.73 -33.05 -33.02
CA CYS A 3 30.43 -33.22 -31.60
C CYS A 3 31.40 -32.29 -30.84
N GLY A 4 31.00 -31.76 -29.67
CA GLY A 4 31.83 -31.56 -28.46
C GLY A 4 32.99 -30.55 -28.52
N THR A 5 33.52 -30.00 -27.42
CA THR A 5 33.45 -30.33 -25.99
C THR A 5 33.75 -29.06 -25.18
N ALA A 6 32.95 -28.73 -24.16
CA ALA A 6 33.23 -28.88 -22.71
C ALA A 6 34.24 -27.90 -22.09
N SER A 7 33.77 -27.15 -21.09
CA SER A 7 34.53 -26.91 -19.86
C SER A 7 33.59 -26.72 -18.67
N SER A 8 33.86 -27.53 -17.66
CA SER A 8 33.23 -27.66 -16.36
C SER A 8 33.61 -26.49 -15.45
N VAL A 9 32.70 -26.05 -14.55
CA VAL A 9 32.96 -26.02 -13.10
C VAL A 9 31.81 -25.39 -12.28
N ASN A 10 31.48 -26.15 -11.23
CA ASN A 10 30.89 -25.82 -9.93
C ASN A 10 29.37 -25.82 -9.71
N SER A 11 29.01 -26.81 -8.90
CA SER A 11 27.77 -27.01 -8.16
C SER A 11 27.50 -25.92 -7.12
N GLY A 12 26.21 -25.69 -6.85
CA GLY A 12 25.72 -25.07 -5.62
C GLY A 12 24.32 -24.46 -5.78
N PRO A 13 23.29 -24.97 -5.08
CA PRO A 13 22.02 -24.25 -4.96
C PRO A 13 22.20 -23.11 -3.95
N VAL A 14 21.94 -21.87 -4.38
CA VAL A 14 21.86 -20.72 -3.47
C VAL A 14 20.43 -20.63 -2.92
N GLU A 15 20.17 -21.45 -1.91
CA GLU A 15 18.96 -21.38 -1.08
C GLU A 15 18.94 -20.01 -0.38
N ARG A 16 17.99 -19.14 -0.74
CA ARG A 16 17.68 -17.95 0.06
C ARG A 16 16.64 -18.33 1.10
N GLU A 17 17.17 -18.74 2.25
CA GLU A 17 16.43 -19.05 3.47
C GLU A 17 15.57 -17.86 3.93
N VAL A 18 14.25 -17.98 3.77
CA VAL A 18 13.28 -17.08 4.41
C VAL A 18 13.17 -17.50 5.86
N SER A 19 13.83 -16.72 6.73
CA SER A 19 13.76 -16.84 8.18
C SER A 19 12.30 -16.76 8.65
N ARG A 20 11.71 -17.92 9.01
CA ARG A 20 10.47 -18.01 9.78
C ARG A 20 10.79 -17.50 11.19
N VAL A 21 10.25 -16.34 11.55
CA VAL A 21 10.32 -15.84 12.92
C VAL A 21 9.45 -16.76 13.80
N PRO A 22 10.01 -17.40 14.86
CA PRO A 22 9.21 -18.21 15.77
C PRO A 22 8.39 -17.33 16.70
N ALA A 23 7.12 -17.71 16.89
CA ALA A 23 6.24 -17.16 17.92
C ALA A 23 6.86 -17.38 19.31
N SER A 24 6.93 -16.32 20.11
CA SER A 24 7.32 -16.39 21.53
C SER A 24 6.23 -15.84 22.44
N PRO A 25 6.16 -16.37 23.68
CA PRO A 25 4.90 -16.60 24.37
C PRO A 25 4.39 -15.40 25.16
N VAL A 26 3.08 -15.40 25.36
CA VAL A 26 2.39 -14.56 26.35
C VAL A 26 2.91 -14.89 27.76
N SER A 27 3.53 -13.91 28.40
CA SER A 27 3.82 -13.94 29.85
C SER A 27 3.21 -12.71 30.49
N GLY A 28 2.31 -12.97 31.45
CA GLY A 28 1.46 -11.98 32.09
C GLY A 28 2.10 -11.22 33.25
N ARG A 29 1.40 -10.12 33.57
CA ARG A 29 1.16 -9.52 34.90
C ARG A 29 2.38 -9.24 35.80
N GLY A 30 2.60 -7.93 36.04
CA GLY A 30 3.32 -7.45 37.21
C GLY A 30 3.44 -5.92 37.32
N ALA A 31 2.57 -5.33 38.15
CA ALA A 31 2.65 -4.04 38.85
C ALA A 31 2.44 -2.69 38.09
N PRO A 32 1.61 -1.78 38.66
CA PRO A 32 1.29 -0.48 38.07
C PRO A 32 2.39 0.53 38.38
N ARG A 33 3.03 1.04 37.33
CA ARG A 33 3.90 2.21 37.45
C ARG A 33 3.04 3.43 37.21
N ALA A 34 2.83 4.22 38.25
CA ALA A 34 2.21 5.53 38.17
C ALA A 34 3.12 6.44 37.35
N ASP A 35 2.79 6.64 36.08
CA ASP A 35 3.32 7.73 35.27
C ASP A 35 2.38 8.95 35.38
N PRO A 36 2.92 10.18 35.49
CA PRO A 36 2.11 11.41 35.58
C PRO A 36 1.25 11.58 34.32
N PRO A 37 0.09 12.27 34.38
CA PRO A 37 -0.68 12.52 33.19
C PRO A 37 0.17 13.38 32.25
N ALA A 38 0.60 12.81 31.12
CA ALA A 38 1.08 13.56 29.98
C ALA A 38 -0.08 14.42 29.46
N SER A 39 -0.27 15.55 30.14
CA SER A 39 -0.94 16.73 29.65
C SER A 39 -0.18 17.17 28.40
N GLY A 40 -0.68 16.77 27.24
CA GLY A 40 0.03 16.98 25.98
C GLY A 40 -0.57 16.34 24.74
N ALA A 41 -1.76 15.72 24.80
CA ALA A 41 -2.58 15.55 23.60
C ALA A 41 -3.46 16.80 23.41
N ALA A 42 -2.81 17.97 23.43
CA ALA A 42 -3.40 19.18 22.90
C ALA A 42 -3.77 18.87 21.45
N GLY A 43 -5.07 18.92 21.16
CA GLY A 43 -5.61 18.52 19.88
C GLY A 43 -4.77 19.10 18.75
N ALA A 44 -4.32 18.22 17.86
CA ALA A 44 -3.86 18.61 16.54
C ALA A 44 -5.05 19.29 15.85
N THR A 45 -5.26 20.56 16.16
CA THR A 45 -5.92 21.49 15.27
C THR A 45 -4.94 21.71 14.14
N GLY A 46 -4.77 20.64 13.34
CA GLY A 46 -3.83 20.59 12.23
C GLY A 46 -4.20 21.74 11.32
N HIS A 47 -3.27 22.69 11.19
CA HIS A 47 -3.47 23.83 10.33
C HIS A 47 -3.48 23.30 8.89
N ARG A 48 -4.67 23.00 8.37
CA ARG A 48 -4.85 22.53 6.99
C ARG A 48 -4.17 23.55 6.09
N SER A 49 -3.11 23.15 5.40
CA SER A 49 -2.45 24.01 4.44
C SER A 49 -3.45 24.51 3.39
N VAL A 50 -3.25 25.73 2.89
CA VAL A 50 -4.02 26.26 1.75
C VAL A 50 -4.00 25.27 0.58
N ARG A 51 -2.90 24.52 0.42
CA ARG A 51 -2.76 23.46 -0.57
C ARG A 51 -3.72 22.30 -0.35
N SER A 52 -3.81 21.76 0.86
CA SER A 52 -4.74 20.67 1.15
C SER A 52 -6.20 21.11 1.03
N GLY A 53 -6.50 22.39 1.28
CA GLY A 53 -7.80 23.00 0.95
C GLY A 53 -8.12 22.97 -0.56
N ARG A 54 -7.17 23.34 -1.42
CA ARG A 54 -7.34 23.30 -2.89
C ARG A 54 -7.55 21.87 -3.41
N PHE A 55 -6.79 20.90 -2.90
CA PHE A 55 -6.98 19.48 -3.24
C PHE A 55 -8.37 19.00 -2.84
N HIS A 56 -8.81 19.31 -1.63
CA HIS A 56 -10.14 18.94 -1.16
C HIS A 56 -11.23 19.54 -2.05
N GLN A 57 -11.11 20.82 -2.43
CA GLN A 57 -12.06 21.47 -3.33
C GLN A 57 -12.10 20.81 -4.72
N LEU A 58 -10.94 20.48 -5.29
CA LEU A 58 -10.85 19.83 -6.60
C LEU A 58 -11.44 18.42 -6.58
N LEU A 59 -11.11 17.61 -5.57
CA LEU A 59 -11.58 16.23 -5.42
C LEU A 59 -13.05 16.11 -4.98
N SER A 60 -13.61 17.17 -4.39
CA SER A 60 -15.04 17.23 -4.03
C SER A 60 -15.95 17.48 -5.24
N ARG A 61 -15.39 17.86 -6.39
CA ARG A 61 -16.18 18.06 -7.63
C ARG A 61 -16.74 16.72 -8.15
N PRO A 62 -17.89 16.74 -8.84
CA PRO A 62 -18.50 15.52 -9.40
C PRO A 62 -17.63 14.88 -10.49
N SER A 63 -16.90 15.71 -11.25
CA SER A 63 -15.90 15.31 -12.22
C SER A 63 -14.61 16.07 -11.92
N VAL A 64 -13.51 15.34 -11.76
CA VAL A 64 -12.18 15.91 -11.47
C VAL A 64 -11.47 16.25 -12.79
N ASP A 65 -10.95 17.48 -12.90
CA ASP A 65 -10.09 17.88 -14.03
C ASP A 65 -8.68 17.33 -13.82
N LEU A 66 -8.24 16.46 -14.73
CA LEU A 66 -6.94 15.81 -14.67
C LEU A 66 -5.78 16.80 -14.91
N THR A 67 -6.03 17.89 -15.65
CA THR A 67 -5.02 18.89 -15.95
C THR A 67 -4.68 19.68 -14.70
N GLU A 68 -5.71 20.22 -14.04
CA GLU A 68 -5.59 20.95 -12.77
C GLU A 68 -5.01 20.04 -11.67
N LEU A 69 -5.45 18.78 -11.60
CA LEU A 69 -4.95 17.81 -10.64
C LEU A 69 -3.46 17.54 -10.81
N ARG A 70 -2.99 17.40 -12.06
CA ARG A 70 -1.58 17.14 -12.37
C ARG A 70 -0.71 18.33 -11.98
N ASP A 71 -1.14 19.55 -12.31
CA ASP A 71 -0.38 20.77 -11.99
C ASP A 71 -0.24 20.95 -10.47
N LEU A 72 -1.32 20.69 -9.73
CA LEU A 72 -1.29 20.71 -8.26
C LEU A 72 -0.35 19.63 -7.70
N LEU A 73 -0.43 18.39 -8.19
CA LEU A 73 0.43 17.29 -7.75
C LEU A 73 1.90 17.53 -8.08
N TRP A 74 2.19 18.09 -9.25
CA TRP A 74 3.55 18.41 -9.69
C TRP A 74 4.17 19.54 -8.87
N SER A 75 3.36 20.49 -8.39
CA SER A 75 3.79 21.54 -7.47
C SER A 75 4.03 21.06 -6.02
N GLY A 76 3.77 19.78 -5.75
CA GLY A 76 3.89 19.14 -4.44
C GLY A 76 2.57 18.55 -3.93
N ALA A 77 2.61 17.28 -3.53
CA ALA A 77 1.46 16.61 -2.93
C ALA A 77 1.23 17.07 -1.47
N PRO A 78 -0.02 17.05 -0.98
CA PRO A 78 -0.31 17.40 0.41
C PRO A 78 0.29 16.34 1.36
N GLU A 79 1.12 16.78 2.32
CA GLU A 79 1.69 15.92 3.38
C GLU A 79 0.77 15.79 4.59
N ASP A 80 -0.06 16.81 4.84
CA ASP A 80 -0.99 16.86 5.99
C ASP A 80 -2.09 15.78 5.93
N ASP A 81 -2.44 15.32 4.73
CA ASP A 81 -3.59 14.45 4.48
C ASP A 81 -3.23 13.33 3.46
N PRO A 82 -2.77 12.17 3.97
CA PRO A 82 -2.36 11.04 3.12
C PRO A 82 -3.49 10.48 2.25
N GLN A 83 -4.75 10.61 2.67
CA GLN A 83 -5.91 10.11 1.96
C GLN A 83 -6.15 10.92 0.68
N LEU A 84 -6.11 12.26 0.77
CA LEU A 84 -6.21 13.13 -0.42
C LEU A 84 -5.11 12.82 -1.44
N ARG A 85 -3.88 12.58 -0.95
CA ARG A 85 -2.77 12.18 -1.81
C ARG A 85 -3.04 10.84 -2.49
N ALA A 86 -3.49 9.83 -1.75
CA ALA A 86 -3.80 8.53 -2.32
C ALA A 86 -4.88 8.62 -3.41
N GLU A 87 -5.99 9.32 -3.15
CA GLU A 87 -7.08 9.52 -4.13
C GLU A 87 -6.58 10.23 -5.39
N ALA A 88 -5.83 11.33 -5.23
CA ALA A 88 -5.28 12.10 -6.34
C ALA A 88 -4.38 11.24 -7.25
N TRP A 89 -3.50 10.42 -6.65
CA TRP A 89 -2.63 9.52 -7.40
C TRP A 89 -3.41 8.42 -8.10
N GLN A 90 -4.41 7.83 -7.44
CA GLN A 90 -5.21 6.79 -8.05
C GLN A 90 -6.00 7.27 -9.27
N ILE A 91 -6.51 8.52 -9.23
CA ILE A 91 -7.17 9.14 -10.37
C ILE A 91 -6.16 9.42 -11.49
N LEU A 92 -4.99 9.99 -11.16
CA LEU A 92 -3.95 10.31 -12.14
C LEU A 92 -3.42 9.07 -12.87
N LEU A 93 -3.26 7.96 -12.14
CA LEU A 93 -2.82 6.67 -12.69
C LEU A 93 -3.93 5.95 -13.47
N GLY A 94 -5.16 6.49 -13.49
CA GLY A 94 -6.31 5.89 -14.17
C GLY A 94 -6.86 4.65 -13.46
N TYR A 95 -6.51 4.42 -12.19
CA TYR A 95 -7.08 3.33 -11.39
C TYR A 95 -8.54 3.61 -11.03
N LEU A 96 -8.86 4.89 -10.76
CA LEU A 96 -10.23 5.35 -10.57
C LEU A 96 -10.67 6.24 -11.72
N PRO A 97 -11.96 6.18 -12.11
CA PRO A 97 -12.52 7.14 -13.06
C PRO A 97 -12.52 8.56 -12.45
N PRO A 98 -12.37 9.61 -13.27
CA PRO A 98 -12.43 11.00 -12.82
C PRO A 98 -13.83 11.41 -12.32
N VAL A 99 -14.86 10.62 -12.66
CA VAL A 99 -16.24 10.81 -12.20
C VAL A 99 -16.45 10.13 -10.85
N ARG A 100 -16.76 10.93 -9.81
CA ARG A 100 -16.78 10.50 -8.41
C ARG A 100 -17.80 9.41 -8.09
N GLU A 101 -19.00 9.46 -8.68
CA GLU A 101 -20.06 8.48 -8.44
C GLU A 101 -19.65 7.04 -8.82
N ARG A 102 -18.76 6.91 -9.82
CA ARG A 102 -18.32 5.61 -10.34
C ARG A 102 -17.11 5.04 -9.59
N GLN A 103 -16.46 5.85 -8.76
CA GLN A 103 -15.23 5.49 -8.05
C GLN A 103 -15.44 4.31 -7.09
N ALA A 104 -16.49 4.35 -6.27
CA ALA A 104 -16.76 3.31 -5.28
C ALA A 104 -17.02 1.94 -5.93
N GLN A 105 -17.84 1.91 -6.99
CA GLN A 105 -18.14 0.67 -7.71
C GLN A 105 -16.90 0.09 -8.42
N GLY A 106 -16.05 0.96 -8.99
CA GLY A 106 -14.78 0.56 -9.61
C GLY A 106 -13.82 -0.06 -8.60
N LEU A 107 -13.69 0.56 -7.42
CA LEU A 107 -12.85 0.05 -6.34
C LEU A 107 -13.27 -1.34 -5.86
N ILE A 108 -14.56 -1.56 -5.66
CA ILE A 108 -15.08 -2.87 -5.22
C ILE A 108 -14.71 -3.94 -6.25
N LYS A 109 -14.94 -3.67 -7.54
CA LYS A 109 -14.61 -4.60 -8.64
C LYS A 109 -13.11 -4.89 -8.69
N LYS A 110 -12.27 -3.85 -8.67
CA LYS A 110 -10.80 -4.01 -8.75
C LYS A 110 -10.21 -4.74 -7.54
N ARG A 111 -10.75 -4.51 -6.34
CA ARG A 111 -10.35 -5.25 -5.13
C ARG A 111 -10.77 -6.72 -5.21
N GLY A 112 -11.96 -7.01 -5.74
CA GLY A 112 -12.41 -8.38 -5.99
C GLY A 112 -11.54 -9.11 -7.01
N GLU A 113 -11.20 -8.45 -8.12
CA GLU A 113 -10.27 -8.97 -9.13
C GLU A 113 -8.91 -9.33 -8.53
N TYR A 114 -8.35 -8.47 -7.67
CA TYR A 114 -7.09 -8.75 -6.98
C TYR A 114 -7.20 -9.97 -6.07
N GLU A 115 -8.25 -10.08 -5.25
CA GLU A 115 -8.45 -11.24 -4.38
C GLU A 115 -8.64 -12.55 -5.16
N GLU A 116 -9.32 -12.49 -6.31
CA GLU A 116 -9.46 -13.65 -7.19
C GLU A 116 -8.11 -14.07 -7.81
N LEU A 117 -7.35 -13.11 -8.35
CA LEU A 117 -6.01 -13.36 -8.89
C LEU A 117 -5.09 -13.93 -7.81
N LYS A 118 -5.12 -13.35 -6.61
CA LYS A 118 -4.36 -13.83 -5.46
C LYS A 118 -4.69 -15.28 -5.14
N ARG A 119 -5.97 -15.62 -5.06
CA ARG A 119 -6.43 -16.99 -4.81
C ARG A 119 -6.00 -17.96 -5.91
N ARG A 120 -6.04 -17.52 -7.17
CA ARG A 120 -5.69 -18.35 -8.33
C ARG A 120 -4.19 -18.66 -8.40
N HIS A 121 -3.34 -17.67 -8.10
CA HIS A 121 -1.90 -17.77 -8.32
C HIS A 121 -1.09 -18.13 -7.07
N TYR A 122 -1.55 -17.78 -5.87
CA TYR A 122 -0.81 -18.06 -4.62
C TYR A 122 -1.33 -19.27 -3.82
N ARG A 123 -2.28 -20.05 -4.36
CA ARG A 123 -2.67 -21.36 -3.80
C ARG A 123 -1.63 -22.47 -4.01
N PHE A 124 -0.50 -22.18 -4.67
CA PHE A 124 0.53 -23.16 -5.03
C PHE A 124 1.65 -23.30 -3.98
N GLY A 125 1.31 -23.27 -2.68
CA GLY A 125 2.30 -23.25 -1.59
C GLY A 125 2.09 -24.23 -0.45
N GLU A 126 0.95 -24.94 -0.38
CA GLU A 126 0.67 -25.86 0.75
C GLU A 126 0.89 -27.34 0.43
N GLU A 127 1.05 -27.74 -0.83
CA GLU A 127 1.22 -29.17 -1.19
C GLU A 127 2.67 -29.59 -1.49
N ALA A 128 3.64 -28.68 -1.34
CA ALA A 128 5.06 -28.97 -1.58
C ALA A 128 5.88 -29.33 -0.31
N GLY A 129 5.21 -29.62 0.82
CA GLY A 129 5.87 -29.91 2.11
C GLY A 129 5.35 -31.16 2.84
N ALA A 130 4.63 -32.03 2.14
CA ALA A 130 4.10 -33.28 2.68
C ALA A 130 4.50 -34.46 1.79
N GLU A 131 5.80 -34.72 1.66
CA GLU A 131 6.34 -36.04 1.32
C GLU A 131 7.63 -36.27 2.10
#